data_AF-A0AAV6STN2-F1
#
_entry.id   AF-A0AAV6STN2-F1
#
_cell.length_a   1.000
_cell.length_b   1.000
_cell.length_c   1.000
_cell.angle_alpha   90.00
_cell.angle_beta   90.00
_cell.angle_gamma   90.00
#
_symmetry.space_group_name_H-M   'P 1'
#
loop_
_entity.id
_entity.type
_entity.pdbx_description
1 polymer ?
#
loop_
_entity_poly.entity_id
_entity_poly.type
_entity_poly.pdbx_seq_one_letter_code
_entity_poly.pdbx_strand_id
1 'polypeptide(L)'
;MANAGFVHCPSENEPDVACCFFCLIELEGWEPDDDPWSEHIKRSPHCGFLTMKKDFTELTVAEFFGMEKERLKVYLRKVCHKKMAYFRDEIDQTLESLKSQLDSI
;
A
#
# COMPACT_ATOMS: atom_id res chain seq x y z
N MET A 1 13.17 -7.01 7.95
CA MET A 1 12.07 -6.88 6.96
C MET A 1 10.82 -7.63 7.41
N ALA A 2 10.77 -8.97 7.32
CA ALA A 2 9.56 -9.76 7.59
C ALA A 2 8.95 -9.54 8.99
N ASN A 3 9.78 -9.47 10.05
CA ASN A 3 9.29 -9.20 11.41
C ASN A 3 8.62 -7.82 11.56
N ALA A 4 8.94 -6.87 10.69
CA ALA A 4 8.26 -5.57 10.61
C ALA A 4 7.03 -5.58 9.69
N GLY A 5 6.61 -6.77 9.23
CA GLY A 5 5.42 -6.95 8.39
C GLY A 5 5.64 -6.69 6.90
N PHE A 6 6.89 -6.56 6.45
CA PHE A 6 7.18 -6.34 5.03
C PHE A 6 7.30 -7.63 4.22
N VAL A 7 6.71 -7.62 3.03
CA VAL A 7 6.85 -8.61 1.96
C VAL A 7 7.57 -7.97 0.79
N HIS A 8 8.53 -8.67 0.18
CA HIS A 8 9.23 -8.17 -1.01
C HIS A 8 8.25 -8.13 -2.20
N CYS A 9 8.10 -6.96 -2.83
CA CYS A 9 7.17 -6.71 -3.92
C CYS A 9 7.85 -5.92 -5.05
N PRO A 10 8.89 -6.50 -5.69
CA PRO A 10 9.71 -5.79 -6.66
C PRO A 10 8.96 -5.54 -7.97
N SER A 11 9.36 -4.48 -8.66
CA SER A 11 9.08 -4.26 -10.09
C SER A 11 10.38 -4.21 -10.89
N GLU A 12 10.32 -4.15 -12.23
CA GLU A 12 11.53 -4.02 -13.06
C GLU A 12 12.32 -2.75 -12.74
N ASN A 13 11.62 -1.66 -12.38
CA ASN A 13 12.23 -0.36 -12.09
C ASN A 13 12.53 -0.15 -10.60
N GLU A 14 11.89 -0.92 -9.72
CA GLU A 14 11.94 -0.74 -8.27
C GLU A 14 12.24 -2.12 -7.62
N PRO A 15 13.50 -2.59 -7.70
CA PRO A 15 13.86 -3.98 -7.38
C PRO A 15 13.85 -4.30 -5.88
N ASP A 16 13.86 -3.30 -5.02
CA ASP A 16 13.94 -3.45 -3.56
C ASP A 16 12.65 -3.02 -2.83
N VAL A 17 11.57 -2.73 -3.57
CA VAL A 17 10.28 -2.39 -2.96
C VAL A 17 9.83 -3.49 -2.01
N ALA A 18 9.48 -3.07 -0.80
CA ALA A 18 8.88 -3.92 0.21
C ALA A 18 7.55 -3.31 0.67
N CYS A 19 6.51 -4.14 0.72
CA CYS A 19 5.15 -3.74 1.03
C CYS A 19 4.70 -4.35 2.36
N CYS A 20 4.12 -3.54 3.26
CA CYS A 20 3.53 -4.08 4.47
C CYS A 20 2.28 -4.92 4.15
N PHE A 21 2.19 -6.16 4.65
CA PHE A 21 1.03 -7.02 4.38
C PHE A 21 -0.30 -6.51 4.97
N PHE A 22 -0.24 -5.58 5.94
CA PHE A 22 -1.39 -5.07 6.67
C PHE A 22 -1.82 -3.67 6.21
N CYS A 23 -0.94 -2.66 6.34
CA CYS A 23 -1.28 -1.29 5.96
C CYS A 23 -1.01 -0.98 4.48
N LEU A 24 -0.36 -1.89 3.75
CA LEU A 24 -0.05 -1.76 2.32
C LEU A 24 0.83 -0.55 1.97
N ILE A 25 1.61 -0.03 2.93
CA ILE A 25 2.65 0.94 2.63
C ILE A 25 3.77 0.25 1.87
N GLU A 26 4.19 0.86 0.77
CA GLU A 26 5.34 0.46 -0.04
C GLU A 26 6.51 1.38 0.29
N LEU A 27 7.67 0.79 0.56
CA LEU A 27 8.93 1.49 0.78
C LEU A 27 10.01 0.88 -0.12
N GLU A 28 10.83 1.74 -0.70
CA GLU A 28 11.97 1.42 -1.56
C GLU A 28 13.21 2.22 -1.11
N GLY A 29 14.36 1.93 -1.71
CA GLY A 29 15.62 2.60 -1.40
C GLY A 29 16.20 2.20 -0.06
N TRP A 30 16.15 0.89 0.26
CA TRP A 30 16.61 0.36 1.54
C TRP A 30 18.14 0.37 1.64
N GLU A 31 18.66 0.92 2.73
CA GLU A 31 20.08 0.88 3.07
C GLU A 31 20.37 -0.28 4.05
N PRO A 32 21.60 -0.85 4.06
CA PRO A 32 21.93 -1.99 4.93
C PRO A 32 21.75 -1.76 6.43
N ASP A 33 21.79 -0.49 6.87
CA ASP A 33 21.67 -0.05 8.25
C ASP A 33 20.25 0.40 8.63
N ASP A 34 19.30 0.41 7.69
CA ASP A 34 17.91 0.69 7.98
C ASP A 34 17.32 -0.36 8.94
N ASP A 35 16.67 0.12 10.01
CA ASP A 35 15.81 -0.72 10.83
C ASP A 35 14.37 -0.73 10.27
N PRO A 36 13.88 -1.86 9.74
CA PRO A 36 12.58 -1.90 9.08
C PRO A 36 11.42 -1.61 10.02
N TRP A 37 11.55 -1.94 11.31
CA TRP A 37 10.51 -1.63 12.28
C TRP A 37 10.39 -0.13 12.51
N SER A 38 11.53 0.56 12.67
CA SER A 38 11.61 2.01 12.82
C SER A 38 11.10 2.76 11.58
N GLU A 39 11.49 2.34 10.37
CA GLU A 39 10.95 2.95 9.15
C GLU A 39 9.44 2.70 9.01
N HIS A 40 8.93 1.52 9.37
CA HIS A 40 7.49 1.26 9.37
C HIS A 40 6.73 2.18 10.35
N ILE A 41 7.22 2.35 11.59
CA ILE A 41 6.61 3.27 12.56
C ILE A 41 6.62 4.70 12.03
N LYS A 42 7.74 5.16 11.50
CA LYS A 42 7.91 6.53 10.99
C LYS A 42 6.95 6.83 9.84
N ARG A 43 6.74 5.87 8.93
CA ARG A 43 5.96 6.07 7.71
C ARG A 43 4.47 5.72 7.86
N SER A 44 4.12 4.82 8.79
CA SER A 44 2.75 4.40 9.05
C SER A 44 2.52 4.08 10.54
N PRO A 45 2.58 5.08 11.44
CA PRO A 45 2.55 4.89 12.90
C PRO A 45 1.25 4.25 13.42
N HIS A 46 0.17 4.30 12.63
CA HIS A 46 -1.14 3.76 12.97
C HIS A 46 -1.44 2.43 12.25
N CYS A 47 -0.41 1.74 11.75
CA CYS A 47 -0.59 0.41 11.18
C CYS A 47 -1.21 -0.54 12.22
N GLY A 48 -2.30 -1.21 11.84
CA GLY A 48 -2.99 -2.15 12.72
C GLY A 48 -2.10 -3.31 13.17
N PHE A 49 -1.13 -3.71 12.35
CA PHE A 49 -0.09 -4.69 12.70
C PHE A 49 0.85 -4.18 13.79
N LEU A 50 1.37 -2.95 13.66
CA LEU A 50 2.31 -2.38 14.65
C LEU A 50 1.65 -2.13 16.02
N THR A 51 0.34 -1.92 16.04
CA THR A 51 -0.44 -1.64 17.25
C THR A 51 -1.05 -2.89 17.88
N MET A 52 -0.72 -4.08 17.36
CA MET A 52 -1.14 -5.37 17.95
C MET A 52 -0.56 -5.55 19.34
N LYS A 53 -1.38 -6.10 20.24
CA LYS A 53 -0.98 -6.42 21.62
C LYS A 53 -0.59 -7.88 21.84
N LYS A 54 -0.93 -8.75 20.89
CA LYS A 54 -0.72 -10.20 20.93
C LYS A 54 -0.01 -10.62 19.66
N ASP A 55 0.78 -11.69 19.73
CA ASP A 55 1.29 -12.34 18.53
C ASP A 55 0.15 -12.97 17.73
N PHE A 56 0.31 -13.12 16.41
CA PHE A 56 -0.70 -13.76 15.56
C PHE A 56 -1.07 -15.17 16.00
N THR A 57 -0.11 -15.93 16.57
CA THR A 57 -0.33 -17.30 17.04
C THR A 57 -1.17 -17.38 18.31
N GLU A 58 -1.39 -16.25 18.98
CA GLU A 58 -2.14 -16.14 20.24
C GLU A 58 -3.53 -15.50 20.06
N LEU A 59 -3.89 -15.14 18.83
CA LEU A 59 -5.18 -14.53 18.53
C LEU A 59 -6.30 -15.58 18.58
N THR A 60 -7.40 -15.21 19.22
CA THR A 60 -8.66 -15.91 19.00
C THR A 60 -9.17 -15.65 17.58
N VAL A 61 -10.03 -16.55 17.09
CA VAL A 61 -10.68 -16.39 15.78
C VAL A 61 -11.42 -15.05 15.66
N ALA A 62 -12.08 -14.59 16.74
CA ALA A 62 -12.79 -13.31 16.74
C ALA A 62 -11.83 -12.11 16.62
N GLU A 63 -10.69 -12.14 17.31
CA GLU A 63 -9.66 -11.10 17.22
C GLU A 63 -9.05 -11.06 15.82
N PHE A 64 -8.72 -12.23 15.25
CA PHE A 64 -8.24 -12.36 13.88
C PHE A 64 -9.23 -11.78 12.86
N PHE A 65 -10.52 -12.11 12.95
CA PHE A 65 -11.53 -11.52 12.06
C PHE A 65 -11.66 -10.00 12.24
N GLY A 66 -11.51 -9.49 13.46
CA GLY A 66 -11.46 -8.05 13.70
C GLY A 66 -10.30 -7.38 12.96
N MET A 67 -9.13 -8.00 13.00
CA MET A 67 -7.95 -7.52 12.28
C MET A 67 -8.09 -7.60 10.77
N GLU A 68 -8.57 -8.73 10.24
CA GLU A 68 -8.80 -8.90 8.81
C GLU A 68 -9.83 -7.91 8.27
N LYS A 69 -10.85 -7.57 9.07
CA LYS A 69 -11.79 -6.49 8.73
C LYS A 69 -11.08 -5.15 8.56
N GLU A 70 -10.16 -4.79 9.46
CA GLU A 70 -9.38 -3.55 9.33
C GLU A 70 -8.44 -3.60 8.12
N ARG A 71 -7.77 -4.73 7.88
CA ARG A 71 -6.93 -4.95 6.70
C ARG A 71 -7.72 -4.79 5.41
N LEU A 72 -8.92 -5.37 5.32
CA LEU A 72 -9.81 -5.25 4.18
C LEU A 72 -10.26 -3.80 3.94
N LYS A 73 -10.55 -3.03 5.00
CA LYS A 73 -10.86 -1.59 4.83
C LYS A 73 -9.69 -0.82 4.21
N VAL A 74 -8.46 -1.10 4.66
CA VAL A 74 -7.25 -0.48 4.07
C VAL A 74 -7.11 -0.86 2.61
N TYR A 75 -7.25 -2.15 2.28
CA TYR A 75 -7.18 -2.64 0.91
C TYR A 75 -8.22 -1.98 0.00
N LEU A 76 -9.49 -1.98 0.42
CA LEU A 76 -10.58 -1.36 -0.34
C LEU A 76 -10.32 0.12 -0.58
N ARG A 77 -9.84 0.85 0.44
CA ARG A 77 -9.47 2.26 0.29
C ARG A 77 -8.36 2.45 -0.76
N LYS A 78 -7.28 1.64 -0.71
CA LYS A 78 -6.15 1.73 -1.66
C LYS A 78 -6.61 1.42 -3.08
N VAL A 79 -7.40 0.36 -3.27
CA VAL A 79 -7.93 -0.04 -4.58
C VAL A 79 -8.89 1.01 -5.15
N CYS A 80 -9.84 1.50 -4.36
CA CYS A 80 -10.76 2.55 -4.79
C CYS A 80 -10.00 3.81 -5.20
N HIS A 81 -9.04 4.26 -4.39
CA HIS A 81 -8.23 5.43 -4.72
C HIS A 81 -7.45 5.23 -6.03
N LYS A 82 -6.78 4.09 -6.20
CA LYS A 82 -6.05 3.76 -7.43
C LYS A 82 -6.96 3.73 -8.65
N LYS A 83 -8.15 3.15 -8.54
CA LYS A 83 -9.12 3.08 -9.64
C LYS A 83 -9.67 4.46 -9.99
N MET A 84 -9.91 5.33 -9.01
CA MET A 84 -10.34 6.71 -9.24
C MET A 84 -9.25 7.55 -9.92
N ALA A 85 -7.99 7.38 -9.52
CA ALA A 85 -6.85 8.05 -10.19
C ALA A 85 -6.76 7.61 -11.66
N TYR A 86 -6.78 6.30 -11.91
CA TYR A 86 -6.80 5.74 -13.26
C TYR A 86 -7.92 6.32 -14.13
N PHE A 87 -9.15 6.37 -13.62
CA PHE A 87 -10.27 6.96 -14.37
C PHE A 87 -10.10 8.45 -14.66
N ARG A 88 -9.45 9.19 -13.75
CA ARG A 88 -9.14 10.61 -13.98
C ARG A 88 -8.16 10.75 -15.14
N ASP A 89 -7.09 9.95 -15.14
CA ASP A 89 -6.08 9.98 -16.19
C ASP A 89 -6.69 9.60 -17.55
N GLU A 90 -7.57 8.60 -17.62
CA GLU A 90 -8.30 8.25 -18.85
C GLU A 90 -9.18 9.39 -19.37
N ILE A 91 -9.87 10.11 -18.47
CA ILE A 91 -10.69 11.28 -18.83
C ILE A 91 -9.79 12.38 -19.39
N ASP A 92 -8.69 12.70 -18.72
CA ASP A 92 -7.77 13.76 -19.14
C ASP A 92 -7.16 13.45 -20.52
N GLN A 93 -6.74 12.21 -20.76
CA GLN A 93 -6.24 11.76 -22.07
C GLN A 93 -7.31 11.85 -23.17
N THR A 94 -8.55 11.46 -22.85
CA THR A 94 -9.67 11.54 -23.80
C THR A 94 -9.96 12.99 -24.16
N LEU A 95 -9.97 13.89 -23.18
CA LEU A 95 -10.17 15.32 -23.39
C LEU A 95 -9.07 15.94 -24.24
N GLU A 96 -7.81 15.56 -24.01
CA GLU A 96 -6.67 16.03 -24.81
C GLU A 96 -6.76 15.54 -26.26
N SER A 97 -7.14 14.29 -26.47
CA SER A 97 -7.35 13.72 -27.81
C SER A 97 -8.46 14.47 -28.57
N LEU A 98 -9.60 14.73 -27.92
CA LEU A 98 -10.71 15.47 -28.52
C LEU A 98 -10.34 16.91 -28.87
N LYS A 99 -9.56 17.60 -28.02
CA LYS A 99 -9.05 18.94 -28.30
C LYS A 99 -8.12 18.94 -29.52
N SER A 100 -7.17 18.01 -29.58
CA SER A 100 -6.25 17.89 -30.71
C SER A 100 -6.99 17.61 -32.03
N GLN A 101 -8.04 16.80 -32.01
CA GLN A 101 -8.89 16.57 -33.19
C GLN A 101 -9.63 17.84 -33.63
N LEU A 102 -10.14 18.63 -32.68
CA LEU A 102 -10.82 19.89 -32.99
C LEU A 102 -9.86 20.92 -33.57
N ASP A 103 -8.66 21.05 -33.01
CA ASP A 103 -7.63 22.00 -33.47
C ASP A 103 -7.07 21.64 -34.87
N SER A 104 -7.34 20.42 -35.34
CA SER A 104 -6.93 19.93 -36.66
C SER A 104 -7.98 20.16 -37.77
N ILE A 105 -9.14 20.75 -37.46
CA ILE A 105 -10.23 21.11 -38.39
C ILE A 105 -10.16 22.61 -38.71
#